data_AF-A0A6H9KND8-F1
#
_entry.id   AF-A0A6H9KND8-F1
#
_cell.length_a   1.000
_cell.length_b   1.000
_cell.length_c   1.000
_cell.angle_alpha   90.00
_cell.angle_beta   90.00
_cell.angle_gamma   90.00
#
_symmetry.space_group_name_H-M   'P 1'
#
loop_
_entity.id
_entity.type
_entity.pdbx_description
1 polymer ?
#
loop_
_entity_poly.entity_id
_entity_poly.type
_entity_poly.pdbx_seq_one_letter_code
_entity_poly.pdbx_strand_id
1 'polypeptide(L)' 'MDKKLKIDKSYFSVSKSFDETETKEFWWNKTPEERLEQMEILRRINYGDKATERLQRVLEVIKKKMM' A
#
# COMPACT_ATOMS: atom_id res chain seq x y z
N MET A 1 32.64 14.25 15.54
CA MET A 1 31.96 13.21 16.32
C MET A 1 30.83 12.66 15.47
N ASP A 2 31.04 11.48 14.88
CA ASP A 2 30.07 10.88 13.96
C ASP A 2 28.90 10.28 14.73
N LYS A 3 27.75 10.95 14.66
CA LYS A 3 26.52 10.46 15.27
C LYS A 3 26.00 9.28 14.43
N LYS A 4 26.32 8.05 14.85
CA LYS A 4 25.79 6.83 14.20
C LYS A 4 24.26 6.86 14.27
N LEU A 5 23.63 7.07 13.12
CA LEU A 5 22.20 6.85 12.96
C LEU A 5 21.90 5.38 13.27
N LYS A 6 21.04 5.13 14.25
CA LYS A 6 20.62 3.78 14.66
C LYS A 6 19.13 3.65 14.36
N ILE A 7 18.78 2.65 13.55
CA ILE A 7 17.40 2.31 13.21
C ILE A 7 16.80 1.53 14.38
N ASP A 8 15.60 1.90 14.82
CA ASP A 8 14.81 1.09 15.72
C ASP A 8 14.21 -0.09 14.94
N LYS A 9 14.61 -1.31 15.32
CA LYS A 9 14.21 -2.55 14.65
C LYS A 9 12.99 -3.22 15.30
N SER A 10 12.47 -2.67 16.39
CA SER A 10 11.34 -3.26 17.13
C SER A 10 10.05 -3.36 16.30
N TYR A 11 9.92 -2.53 15.26
CA TYR A 11 8.80 -2.51 14.33
C TYR A 11 8.96 -3.44 13.11
N PHE A 12 10.08 -4.17 13.00
CA PHE A 12 10.36 -5.05 11.88
C PHE A 12 10.33 -6.52 12.30
N SER A 13 9.64 -7.35 11.53
CA SER A 13 9.76 -8.80 11.59
C SER A 13 10.49 -9.31 10.35
N VAL A 14 11.25 -10.39 10.50
CA VAL A 14 11.91 -11.09 9.39
C VAL A 14 11.24 -12.45 9.24
N SER A 15 10.61 -12.68 8.10
CA SER A 15 10.01 -13.98 7.80
C SER A 15 11.09 -15.01 7.48
N LYS A 16 10.84 -16.28 7.84
CA LYS A 16 11.70 -17.41 7.50
C LYS A 16 11.34 -18.06 6.16
N SER A 17 10.18 -17.71 5.60
CA SER A 17 9.66 -18.23 4.34
C SER A 17 9.46 -17.08 3.34
N PHE A 18 9.40 -17.43 2.05
CA PHE A 18 8.95 -16.51 0.99
C PHE A 18 7.43 -16.56 0.80
N ASP A 19 6.72 -17.30 1.65
CA ASP A 19 5.26 -17.36 1.59
C ASP A 19 4.64 -15.99 1.87
N GLU A 20 3.64 -15.62 1.07
CA GLU A 20 2.96 -14.33 1.19
C GLU A 20 1.97 -14.26 2.37
N THR A 21 1.80 -15.34 3.13
CA THR A 21 0.78 -15.48 4.19
C THR A 21 0.91 -14.40 5.25
N GLU A 22 2.11 -14.19 5.80
CA GLU A 22 2.35 -13.17 6.82
C GLU A 22 2.11 -11.74 6.29
N THR A 23 2.44 -11.50 5.02
CA THR A 23 2.17 -10.22 4.35
C THR A 23 0.66 -9.99 4.18
N LYS A 24 -0.09 -11.02 3.79
CA LYS A 24 -1.55 -10.94 3.63
C LYS A 24 -2.25 -10.71 4.96
N GLU A 25 -1.89 -11.45 6.00
CA GLU A 25 -2.44 -11.28 7.34
C GLU A 25 -2.19 -9.88 7.89
N PHE A 26 -0.98 -9.34 7.70
CA PHE A 26 -0.68 -7.96 8.07
C PHE A 26 -1.65 -6.96 7.41
N TRP A 27 -1.83 -7.03 6.09
CA TRP A 27 -2.70 -6.11 5.36
C TRP A 27 -4.19 -6.31 5.66
N TRP A 28 -4.62 -7.54 5.95
CA TRP A 28 -6.00 -7.81 6.33
C TRP A 28 -6.37 -7.26 7.71
N ASN A 29 -5.40 -7.14 8.61
CA ASN A 29 -5.58 -6.49 9.90
C ASN A 29 -5.60 -4.94 9.84
N LYS A 30 -5.45 -4.35 8.65
CA LYS A 30 -5.54 -2.89 8.43
C LYS A 30 -6.93 -2.47 7.95
N THR A 31 -7.33 -1.27 8.33
CA THR A 31 -8.57 -0.71 7.79
C THR A 31 -8.44 -0.48 6.27
N PRO A 32 -9.56 -0.40 5.53
CA PRO A 32 -9.53 -0.06 4.11
C PRO A 32 -8.82 1.28 3.84
N GLU A 33 -8.97 2.26 4.72
CA GLU A 33 -8.38 3.60 4.60
C GLU A 33 -6.86 3.55 4.73
N GLU A 34 -6.33 2.84 5.74
CA GLU A 34 -4.88 2.66 5.93
C GLU A 34 -4.23 1.97 4.73
N ARG A 35 -4.92 0.97 4.15
CA ARG A 35 -4.46 0.28 2.94
C ARG A 35 -4.41 1.23 1.74
N LEU A 36 -5.43 2.05 1.57
CA LEU A 36 -5.51 3.00 0.47
C LEU A 36 -4.42 4.08 0.57
N GLU A 37 -4.17 4.57 1.78
CA GLU A 37 -3.08 5.52 2.04
C GLU A 37 -1.72 4.93 1.67
N GLN A 38 -1.44 3.70 2.13
CA GLN A 38 -0.17 3.05 1.78
C GLN A 38 -0.04 2.83 0.26
N MET A 39 -1.13 2.42 -0.40
CA MET A 39 -1.13 2.26 -1.85
C MET A 39 -0.79 3.57 -2.57
N GLU A 40 -1.29 4.72 -2.11
CA GLU A 40 -0.96 6.02 -2.69
C GLU A 40 0.51 6.39 -2.45
N ILE A 41 1.06 6.09 -1.27
CA ILE A 41 2.49 6.28 -0.98
C ILE A 41 3.34 5.47 -1.97
N LEU A 42 3.04 4.17 -2.13
CA LEU A 42 3.75 3.30 -3.06
C LEU A 42 3.58 3.77 -4.51
N ARG A 43 2.38 4.22 -4.89
CA ARG A 43 2.13 4.77 -6.22
C ARG A 43 3.01 6.00 -6.49
N ARG A 44 3.16 6.90 -5.53
CA ARG A 44 4.02 8.10 -5.67
C ARG A 44 5.49 7.74 -5.74
N ILE A 45 5.96 6.80 -4.91
CA ILE A 45 7.36 6.35 -4.93
C ILE A 45 7.72 5.75 -6.29
N ASN A 46 6.85 4.89 -6.83
CA ASN A 46 7.15 4.14 -8.04
C ASN A 46 6.84 4.91 -9.33
N TYR A 47 5.84 5.79 -9.33
CA TYR A 47 5.33 6.44 -10.55
C TYR A 47 5.33 7.98 -10.50
N GLY A 48 5.69 8.58 -9.36
CA GLY A 48 5.65 10.03 -9.16
C GLY A 48 4.26 10.57 -8.79
N ASP A 49 4.22 11.83 -8.42
CA ASP A 49 3.02 12.59 -8.05
C ASP A 49 2.04 12.75 -9.23
N LYS A 50 2.57 12.86 -10.45
CA LYS A 50 1.81 13.13 -11.69
C LYS A 50 1.43 11.92 -12.54
N ALA A 51 1.62 10.70 -12.03
CA ALA A 51 1.39 9.48 -12.80
C ALA A 51 -0.01 9.36 -13.44
N THR A 52 -1.02 10.03 -12.85
CA THR A 52 -2.41 9.95 -13.30
C THR A 52 -2.86 11.13 -14.18
N GLU A 53 -2.02 12.15 -14.40
CA GLU A 53 -2.42 13.37 -15.13
C GLU A 53 -2.89 13.11 -16.56
N ARG A 54 -2.45 12.01 -17.18
CA ARG A 54 -2.77 11.65 -18.58
C ARG A 54 -3.65 10.41 -18.70
N LEU A 55 -4.11 9.85 -17.58
CA LEU A 55 -5.03 8.71 -17.59
C LEU A 55 -6.46 9.22 -17.77
N GLN A 56 -7.09 8.84 -18.87
CA GLN A 56 -8.50 9.11 -19.10
C GLN A 56 -9.34 8.28 -18.11
N ARG A 57 -10.12 8.94 -17.26
CA ARG A 57 -11.05 8.27 -16.33
C ARG A 57 -12.39 8.09 -17.03
N VAL A 58 -12.70 6.86 -17.45
CA VAL A 58 -14.02 6.50 -17.98
C VAL A 58 -14.81 5.89 -16.84
N LEU A 59 -15.81 6.61 -16.35
CA LEU A 59 -16.73 6.10 -15.34
C LEU A 59 -17.89 5.40 -16.04
N GLU A 60 -18.12 4.14 -15.70
CA GLU A 60 -19.28 3.38 -16.17
C GLU A 60 -20.38 3.39 -15.09
N VAL A 61 -21.62 3.71 -15.49
CA VAL A 61 -22.78 3.66 -14.59
C VAL A 61 -23.40 2.26 -14.67
N ILE A 62 -23.26 1.48 -13.61
CA ILE A 62 -23.89 0.16 -13.51
C ILE A 62 -25.26 0.30 -12.85
N LYS A 63 -26.30 -0.17 -13.52
CA LYS A 63 -27.66 -0.22 -12.95
C LYS A 63 -27.80 -1.46 -12.08
N LYS A 64 -28.11 -1.27 -10.79
CA LYS A 64 -28.37 -2.38 -9.85
C LYS A 64 -29.55 -3.21 -10.38
N LYS A 65 -29.33 -4.49 -10.66
CA LYS A 65 -30.41 -5.44 -10.94
C LYS A 65 -31.10 -5.75 -9.62
N MET A 66 -32.37 -5.38 -9.51
CA MET A 66 -33.21 -5.71 -8.35
C MET A 66 -33.66 -7.17 -8.51
N MET A 67 -33.36 -8.02 -7.52
CA MET A 67 -33.98 -9.34 -7.36
C MET A 67 -35.30 -9.18 -6.61
#